data_AF-A0A2S8NUW8-F1
#
_entry.id   AF-A0A2S8NUW8-F1
#
_cell.length_a   1.000
_cell.length_b   1.000
_cell.length_c   1.000
_cell.angle_alpha   90.00
_cell.angle_beta   90.00
_cell.angle_gamma   90.00
#
_symmetry.space_group_name_H-M   'P 1'
#
loop_
_entity.id
_entity.type
_entity.pdbx_description
1 polymer ?
#
loop_
_entity_poly.entity_id
_entity_poly.type
_entity_poly.pdbx_seq_one_letter_code
_entity_poly.pdbx_strand_id
1 'polypeptide(L)'
;MFKLQNQFKIINICLLAFLGLLFINNNYQVMAMDNSDISENNSVVDNHIEEHNTFRNLLLTQGRISQQLINALFNHSSETEINFFSNQLKQVHQQIITYQQRQLNNQERMLRNFDNNMARVQLEREYLLLTQEMISAINDTPLYASEEQINTLRNIQTRIDQNQRQINIIRNQIQNNQNQPNNHRRR
;
A
#
# COMPACT_ATOMS: atom_id res chain seq x y z
N MET A 1 -26.92 32.90 17.04
CA MET A 1 -25.51 32.43 17.00
C MET A 1 -25.28 31.06 16.34
N PHE A 2 -26.32 30.27 16.00
CA PHE A 2 -26.15 28.90 15.45
C PHE A 2 -25.81 28.81 13.94
N LYS A 3 -25.99 29.86 13.13
CA LYS A 3 -25.75 29.81 11.67
C LYS A 3 -24.26 29.77 11.28
N LEU A 4 -23.37 30.37 12.07
CA LEU A 4 -21.92 30.41 11.76
C LEU A 4 -21.24 29.05 11.92
N GLN A 5 -21.66 28.23 12.90
CA GLN A 5 -20.99 26.94 13.17
C GLN A 5 -21.14 25.92 12.03
N ASN A 6 -22.27 25.92 11.32
CA ASN A 6 -22.44 25.05 10.15
C ASN A 6 -21.66 25.54 8.92
N GLN A 7 -21.48 26.86 8.78
CA GLN A 7 -20.71 27.45 7.67
C GLN A 7 -19.21 27.13 7.77
N PHE A 8 -18.63 27.15 8.97
CA PHE A 8 -17.22 26.76 9.17
C PHE A 8 -16.96 25.28 8.86
N LYS A 9 -17.90 24.39 9.18
CA LYS A 9 -17.79 22.97 8.83
C LYS A 9 -17.80 22.75 7.31
N ILE A 10 -18.62 23.51 6.59
CA ILE A 10 -18.70 23.45 5.12
C ILE A 10 -17.42 24.00 4.49
N ILE A 11 -16.89 25.12 5.00
CA ILE A 11 -15.63 25.70 4.54
C ILE A 11 -14.49 24.69 4.68
N ASN A 12 -14.37 24.01 5.82
CA ASN A 12 -13.34 22.98 6.02
C ASN A 12 -13.45 21.81 5.02
N ILE A 13 -14.68 21.36 4.72
CA ILE A 13 -14.90 20.28 3.73
C ILE A 13 -14.49 20.74 2.32
N CYS A 14 -14.84 21.96 1.94
CA CYS A 14 -14.44 22.54 0.65
C CYS A 14 -12.92 22.74 0.54
N LEU A 15 -12.28 23.23 1.61
CA LEU A 15 -10.84 23.45 1.66
C LEU A 15 -10.08 22.13 1.51
N LEU A 16 -10.53 21.08 2.19
CA LEU A 16 -9.95 19.74 2.08
C LEU A 16 -10.09 19.17 0.65
N ALA A 17 -11.21 19.44 -0.03
CA ALA A 17 -11.43 19.01 -1.41
C ALA A 17 -10.48 19.72 -2.40
N PHE A 18 -10.25 21.03 -2.22
CA PHE A 18 -9.30 21.78 -3.05
C PHE A 18 -7.84 21.34 -2.83
N LEU A 19 -7.45 21.05 -1.59
CA LEU A 19 -6.13 20.48 -1.28
C LEU A 19 -5.94 19.10 -1.92
N GLY A 20 -6.97 18.23 -1.87
CA GLY A 20 -6.91 16.91 -2.52
C GLY A 20 -6.67 16.97 -4.03
N LEU A 21 -7.29 17.95 -4.70
CA LEU A 21 -7.09 18.20 -6.14
C LEU A 21 -5.67 18.68 -6.48
N LEU A 22 -5.05 19.46 -5.58
CA LEU A 22 -3.72 20.04 -5.77
C LEU A 22 -2.60 18.98 -5.71
N PHE A 23 -2.77 17.93 -4.91
CA PHE A 23 -1.81 16.82 -4.84
C PHE A 23 -1.86 15.88 -6.07
N ILE A 24 -2.99 15.78 -6.78
CA ILE A 24 -3.12 14.89 -7.95
C ILE A 24 -2.39 15.45 -9.18
N ASN A 25 -2.54 16.76 -9.44
CA ASN A 25 -1.91 17.40 -10.60
C ASN A 25 -0.37 17.41 -10.51
N ASN A 26 0.20 17.28 -9.32
CA ASN A 26 1.65 17.27 -9.11
C ASN A 26 2.28 15.88 -9.03
N ASN A 27 1.50 14.79 -9.01
CA ASN A 27 2.04 13.44 -8.78
C ASN A 27 2.12 12.55 -10.02
N TYR A 28 1.80 13.08 -11.21
CA TYR A 28 1.85 12.31 -12.46
C TYR A 28 3.27 11.79 -12.80
N GLN A 29 4.32 12.43 -12.26
CA GLN A 29 5.71 12.01 -12.47
C GLN A 29 6.26 11.01 -11.45
N VAL A 30 5.59 10.77 -10.31
CA VAL A 30 6.12 9.90 -9.24
C VAL A 30 5.67 8.44 -9.39
N MET A 31 4.68 8.16 -10.24
CA MET A 31 4.13 6.81 -10.46
C MET A 31 4.56 6.13 -11.78
N ALA A 32 5.43 6.75 -12.57
CA ALA A 32 5.97 6.14 -13.80
C ALA A 32 7.44 5.76 -13.58
N MET A 33 7.68 4.66 -12.87
CA MET A 33 8.98 3.99 -12.88
C MET A 33 8.84 2.75 -13.76
N ASP A 34 9.41 2.87 -14.95
CA ASP A 34 9.48 1.88 -16.03
C ASP A 34 9.95 0.53 -15.49
N ASN A 35 9.21 -0.54 -15.80
CA ASN A 35 9.75 -1.90 -15.75
C ASN A 35 9.32 -2.61 -17.03
N SER A 36 10.22 -2.56 -18.00
CA SER A 36 10.19 -3.35 -19.21
C SER A 36 10.29 -4.83 -18.85
N ASP A 37 9.17 -5.52 -18.78
CA ASP A 37 9.06 -6.94 -19.12
C ASP A 37 7.60 -7.26 -19.48
N ILE A 38 7.36 -7.26 -20.79
CA ILE A 38 6.08 -7.50 -21.44
C ILE A 38 5.93 -9.01 -21.66
N SER A 39 5.07 -9.66 -20.87
CA SER A 39 4.01 -10.57 -21.35
C SER A 39 3.32 -11.29 -20.19
N GLU A 40 2.36 -10.62 -19.53
CA GLU A 40 1.24 -11.24 -18.75
C GLU A 40 0.36 -10.20 -18.02
N ASN A 41 0.75 -8.91 -18.03
CA ASN A 41 0.21 -7.89 -17.12
C ASN A 41 -0.90 -6.97 -17.67
N ASN A 42 -1.54 -7.28 -18.80
CA ASN A 42 -2.59 -6.40 -19.35
C ASN A 42 -3.80 -6.24 -18.41
N SER A 43 -4.11 -7.24 -17.57
CA SER A 43 -5.22 -7.14 -16.62
C SER A 43 -4.91 -6.27 -15.39
N VAL A 44 -3.64 -6.10 -15.01
CA VAL A 44 -3.24 -5.31 -13.83
C VAL A 44 -3.19 -3.81 -14.18
N VAL A 45 -2.75 -3.48 -15.39
CA VAL A 45 -2.70 -2.10 -15.89
C VAL A 45 -4.11 -1.53 -16.08
N ASP A 46 -5.04 -2.31 -16.65
CA ASP A 46 -6.45 -1.88 -16.82
C ASP A 46 -7.15 -1.62 -15.48
N ASN A 47 -6.92 -2.46 -14.46
CA ASN A 47 -7.51 -2.27 -13.13
C ASN A 47 -7.02 -0.99 -12.44
N HIS A 48 -5.75 -0.62 -12.60
CA HIS A 48 -5.21 0.62 -12.02
C HIS A 48 -5.76 1.88 -12.70
N ILE A 49 -5.97 1.84 -14.01
CA ILE A 49 -6.59 2.94 -14.77
C ILE A 49 -8.04 3.11 -14.32
N GLU A 50 -8.79 2.01 -14.16
CA GLU A 50 -10.17 2.04 -13.66
C GLU A 50 -10.27 2.59 -12.23
N GLU A 51 -9.39 2.18 -11.32
CA GLU A 51 -9.37 2.71 -9.95
C GLU A 51 -9.05 4.21 -9.91
N HIS A 52 -8.07 4.67 -10.69
CA HIS A 52 -7.75 6.10 -10.78
C HIS A 52 -8.91 6.91 -11.35
N ASN A 53 -9.55 6.40 -12.41
CA ASN A 53 -10.73 7.02 -13.00
C ASN A 53 -11.89 7.09 -11.99
N THR A 54 -12.08 6.05 -11.18
CA THR A 54 -13.10 6.01 -10.14
C THR A 54 -12.89 7.12 -9.12
N PHE A 55 -11.66 7.27 -8.60
CA PHE A 55 -11.34 8.32 -7.64
C PHE A 55 -11.50 9.73 -8.23
N ARG A 56 -10.99 9.93 -9.46
CA ARG A 56 -11.15 11.19 -10.19
C ARG A 56 -12.63 11.54 -10.36
N ASN A 57 -13.46 10.57 -10.73
CA ASN A 57 -14.90 10.76 -10.89
C ASN A 57 -15.58 11.14 -9.57
N LEU A 58 -15.16 10.56 -8.44
CA LEU A 58 -15.66 10.94 -7.11
C LEU A 58 -15.34 12.41 -6.79
N LEU A 59 -14.11 12.84 -7.05
CA LEU A 59 -13.70 14.24 -6.82
C LEU A 59 -14.45 15.23 -7.71
N LEU A 60 -14.60 14.90 -9.01
CA LEU A 60 -15.41 15.72 -9.93
C LEU A 60 -16.87 15.80 -9.48
N THR A 61 -17.43 14.70 -9.00
CA THR A 61 -18.79 14.64 -8.47
C THR A 61 -18.92 15.48 -7.20
N GLN A 62 -17.95 15.40 -6.28
CA GLN A 62 -17.91 16.23 -5.09
C GLN A 62 -17.88 17.72 -5.44
N GLY A 63 -17.07 18.13 -6.41
CA GLY A 63 -17.00 19.51 -6.90
C GLY A 63 -18.31 20.01 -7.48
N ARG A 64 -18.96 19.19 -8.34
CA ARG A 64 -20.27 19.52 -8.93
C ARG A 64 -21.36 19.71 -7.87
N ILE A 65 -21.47 18.77 -6.92
CA ILE A 65 -22.46 18.85 -5.84
C ILE A 65 -22.18 20.05 -4.94
N SER A 66 -20.91 20.34 -4.66
CA SER A 66 -20.52 21.53 -3.88
C SER A 66 -20.99 22.82 -4.56
N GLN A 67 -20.82 22.92 -5.88
CA GLN A 67 -21.31 24.09 -6.62
C GLN A 67 -22.85 24.19 -6.60
N GLN A 68 -23.55 23.07 -6.73
CA GLN A 68 -25.02 23.05 -6.63
C GLN A 68 -25.50 23.50 -5.25
N LEU A 69 -24.84 23.04 -4.18
CA LEU A 69 -25.12 23.47 -2.82
C LEU A 69 -24.86 24.97 -2.64
N ILE A 70 -23.75 25.48 -3.15
CA ILE A 70 -23.42 26.91 -3.12
C ILE A 70 -24.50 27.72 -3.84
N ASN A 71 -24.89 27.31 -5.05
CA ASN A 71 -25.93 27.99 -5.82
C ASN A 71 -27.28 27.98 -5.10
N ALA A 72 -27.67 26.84 -4.51
CA ALA A 72 -28.90 26.72 -3.73
C ALA A 72 -28.90 27.66 -2.51
N LEU A 73 -27.75 27.79 -1.82
CA LEU A 73 -27.59 28.72 -0.71
C LEU A 73 -27.69 30.19 -1.16
N PHE A 74 -27.05 30.56 -2.27
CA PHE A 74 -27.11 31.92 -2.83
C PHE A 74 -28.51 32.30 -3.33
N ASN A 75 -29.22 31.34 -3.93
CA ASN A 75 -30.56 31.57 -4.47
C ASN A 75 -31.66 31.46 -3.42
N HIS A 76 -31.31 31.31 -2.13
CA HIS A 76 -32.26 31.15 -1.03
C HIS A 76 -33.25 30.00 -1.27
N SER A 77 -32.76 28.91 -1.87
CA SER A 77 -33.51 27.68 -2.08
C SER A 77 -34.11 27.15 -0.78
N SER A 78 -35.11 26.28 -0.93
CA SER A 78 -35.74 25.61 0.22
C SER A 78 -34.73 24.84 1.06
N GLU A 79 -35.00 24.73 2.37
CA GLU A 79 -34.17 23.94 3.28
C GLU A 79 -34.08 22.47 2.84
N THR A 80 -35.15 21.92 2.26
CA THR A 80 -35.18 20.57 1.70
C THR A 80 -34.16 20.39 0.58
N GLU A 81 -34.06 21.34 -0.34
CA GLU A 81 -33.11 21.32 -1.45
C GLU A 81 -31.65 21.45 -0.97
N ILE A 82 -31.41 22.36 -0.02
CA ILE A 82 -30.10 22.51 0.62
C ILE A 82 -29.68 21.21 1.32
N ASN A 83 -30.60 20.60 2.07
CA ASN A 83 -30.36 19.34 2.78
C ASN A 83 -30.12 18.17 1.82
N PHE A 84 -30.82 18.14 0.69
CA PHE A 84 -30.60 17.14 -0.35
C PHE A 84 -29.16 17.18 -0.87
N PHE A 85 -28.67 18.34 -1.33
CA PHE A 85 -27.29 18.47 -1.80
C PHE A 85 -26.26 18.25 -0.68
N SER A 86 -26.55 18.71 0.54
CA SER A 86 -25.66 18.45 1.67
C SER A 86 -25.51 16.95 1.98
N ASN A 87 -26.60 16.18 1.88
CA ASN A 87 -26.57 14.74 2.12
C ASN A 87 -25.82 14.00 1.01
N GLN A 88 -26.03 14.38 -0.26
CA GLN A 88 -25.24 13.83 -1.37
C GLN A 88 -23.74 14.12 -1.21
N LEU A 89 -23.38 15.35 -0.80
CA LEU A 89 -22.00 15.72 -0.56
C LEU A 89 -21.34 14.86 0.52
N LYS A 90 -22.06 14.60 1.63
CA LYS A 90 -21.59 13.70 2.70
C LYS A 90 -21.36 12.28 2.21
N GLN A 91 -22.26 11.75 1.39
CA GLN A 91 -22.13 10.40 0.83
C GLN A 91 -20.91 10.26 -0.07
N VAL A 92 -20.72 11.19 -1.01
CA VAL A 92 -19.54 11.20 -1.91
C VAL A 92 -18.25 11.39 -1.11
N HIS A 93 -18.26 12.27 -0.12
CA HIS A 93 -17.10 12.45 0.76
C HIS A 93 -16.72 11.17 1.52
N GLN A 94 -17.71 10.43 2.03
CA GLN A 94 -17.46 9.14 2.68
C GLN A 94 -16.86 8.10 1.71
N GLN A 95 -17.28 8.10 0.44
CA GLN A 95 -16.71 7.23 -0.59
C GLN A 95 -15.24 7.59 -0.88
N ILE A 96 -14.90 8.88 -0.93
CA ILE A 96 -13.53 9.38 -1.08
C ILE A 96 -12.65 8.93 0.07
N ILE A 97 -13.10 9.12 1.32
CA ILE A 97 -12.36 8.66 2.52
C ILE A 97 -12.12 7.15 2.44
N THR A 98 -13.17 6.39 2.10
CA THR A 98 -13.08 4.93 1.99
C THR A 98 -12.05 4.51 0.93
N TYR A 99 -12.03 5.19 -0.21
CA TYR A 99 -11.03 4.94 -1.26
C TYR A 99 -9.62 5.25 -0.76
N GLN A 100 -9.39 6.41 -0.14
CA GLN A 100 -8.09 6.81 0.39
C GLN A 100 -7.56 5.82 1.43
N GLN A 101 -8.44 5.35 2.33
CA GLN A 101 -8.04 4.35 3.33
C GLN A 101 -7.61 3.03 2.68
N ARG A 102 -8.27 2.60 1.59
CA ARG A 102 -7.86 1.41 0.85
C ARG A 102 -6.47 1.61 0.23
N GLN A 103 -6.22 2.77 -0.37
CA GLN A 103 -4.91 3.07 -0.96
C GLN A 103 -3.80 3.09 0.10
N LEU A 104 -4.04 3.69 1.27
CA LEU A 104 -3.09 3.64 2.38
C LEU A 104 -2.82 2.21 2.84
N ASN A 105 -3.85 1.40 3.04
CA ASN A 105 -3.69 0.00 3.43
C ASN A 105 -2.89 -0.81 2.39
N ASN A 106 -3.10 -0.54 1.10
CA ASN A 106 -2.34 -1.16 0.02
C ASN A 106 -0.87 -0.72 0.04
N GLN A 107 -0.58 0.56 0.26
CA GLN A 107 0.78 1.07 0.40
C GLN A 107 1.51 0.45 1.59
N GLU A 108 0.87 0.35 2.75
CA GLU A 108 1.46 -0.32 3.92
C GLU A 108 1.75 -1.81 3.66
N ARG A 109 0.90 -2.51 2.90
CA ARG A 109 1.15 -3.90 2.49
C ARG A 109 2.35 -4.00 1.57
N MET A 110 2.47 -3.11 0.58
CA MET A 110 3.63 -3.06 -0.31
C MET A 110 4.92 -2.82 0.47
N LEU A 111 4.91 -1.85 1.40
CA LEU A 111 6.08 -1.55 2.23
C LEU A 111 6.49 -2.75 3.09
N ARG A 112 5.55 -3.40 3.78
CA ARG A 112 5.83 -4.61 4.56
C ARG A 112 6.42 -5.72 3.69
N ASN A 113 5.91 -5.91 2.47
CA ASN A 113 6.44 -6.92 1.55
C ASN A 113 7.84 -6.56 1.05
N PHE A 114 8.12 -5.26 0.85
CA PHE A 114 9.45 -4.77 0.52
C PHE A 114 10.45 -5.05 1.65
N ASP A 115 10.11 -4.70 2.89
CA ASP A 115 10.94 -4.96 4.07
C ASP A 115 11.23 -6.46 4.25
N ASN A 116 10.19 -7.30 4.10
CA ASN A 116 10.31 -8.75 4.14
C ASN A 116 11.24 -9.28 3.04
N ASN A 117 11.11 -8.78 1.81
CA ASN A 117 12.00 -9.16 0.71
C ASN A 117 13.44 -8.75 0.98
N MET A 118 13.67 -7.56 1.53
CA MET A 118 15.01 -7.10 1.90
C MET A 118 15.64 -8.01 2.96
N ALA A 119 14.90 -8.34 4.01
CA ALA A 119 15.35 -9.27 5.05
C ALA A 119 15.65 -10.67 4.48
N ARG A 120 14.79 -11.17 3.57
CA ARG A 120 15.01 -12.44 2.88
C ARG A 120 16.32 -12.45 2.08
N VAL A 121 16.58 -11.40 1.28
CA VAL A 121 17.80 -11.28 0.47
C VAL A 121 19.04 -11.23 1.36
N GLN A 122 18.99 -10.53 2.50
CA GLN A 122 20.09 -10.51 3.46
C GLN A 122 20.39 -11.90 4.03
N LEU A 123 19.35 -12.65 4.42
CA LEU A 123 19.50 -14.03 4.91
C LEU A 123 20.00 -14.98 3.83
N GLU A 124 19.52 -14.85 2.58
CA GLU A 124 20.00 -15.64 1.44
C GLU A 124 21.50 -15.37 1.18
N ARG A 125 21.94 -14.12 1.31
CA ARG A 125 23.36 -13.76 1.21
C ARG A 125 24.19 -14.36 2.35
N GLU A 126 23.72 -14.27 3.59
CA GLU A 126 24.42 -14.88 4.73
C GLU A 126 24.48 -16.41 4.61
N TYR A 127 23.39 -17.05 4.19
CA TYR A 127 23.35 -18.49 3.92
C TYR A 127 24.43 -18.91 2.92
N LEU A 128 24.61 -18.14 1.84
CA LEU A 128 25.64 -18.42 0.84
C LEU A 128 27.06 -18.27 1.42
N LEU A 129 27.30 -17.22 2.22
CA LEU A 129 28.59 -17.02 2.90
C LEU A 129 28.88 -18.16 3.89
N LEU A 130 27.89 -18.59 4.69
CA LEU A 130 28.02 -19.71 5.61
C LEU A 130 28.31 -21.02 4.89
N THR A 131 27.70 -21.23 3.73
CA THR A 131 27.96 -22.43 2.91
C THR A 131 29.41 -22.43 2.41
N GLN A 132 29.93 -21.26 1.98
CA GLN A 132 31.34 -21.12 1.58
C GLN A 132 32.29 -21.31 2.76
N GLU A 133 31.94 -20.77 3.93
CA GLU A 133 32.69 -20.95 5.18
C GLU A 133 32.73 -22.44 5.57
N MET A 134 31.61 -23.15 5.46
CA MET A 134 31.53 -24.59 5.72
C MET A 134 32.42 -25.39 4.78
N ILE A 135 32.39 -25.08 3.48
CA ILE A 135 33.24 -25.75 2.48
C ILE A 135 34.73 -25.51 2.79
N SER A 136 35.09 -24.28 3.13
CA SER A 136 36.48 -23.94 3.48
C SER A 136 36.93 -24.69 4.74
N ALA A 137 36.10 -24.68 5.79
CA ALA A 137 36.38 -25.40 7.04
C ALA A 137 36.52 -26.91 6.83
N ILE A 138 35.70 -27.52 5.95
CA ILE A 138 35.81 -28.93 5.58
C ILE A 138 37.15 -29.19 4.85
N ASN A 139 37.53 -28.33 3.90
CA ASN A 139 38.77 -28.50 3.15
C ASN A 139 40.03 -28.37 4.04
N ASP A 140 39.96 -27.54 5.07
CA ASP A 140 41.03 -27.35 6.06
C ASP A 140 41.01 -28.41 7.17
N THR A 141 40.00 -29.30 7.19
CA THR A 141 39.89 -30.36 8.19
C THR A 141 40.79 -31.54 7.79
N PRO A 142 41.80 -31.92 8.61
CA PRO A 142 42.65 -33.07 8.34
C PRO A 142 41.84 -34.38 8.45
N LEU A 143 42.43 -35.49 7.99
CA LEU A 143 41.81 -36.82 7.99
C LEU A 143 41.21 -37.22 9.36
N TYR A 144 41.78 -36.71 10.46
CA TYR A 144 41.21 -36.79 11.81
C TYR A 144 40.89 -35.39 12.33
N ALA A 145 39.61 -35.03 12.34
CA ALA A 145 39.14 -33.75 12.84
C ALA A 145 39.33 -33.62 14.36
N SER A 146 39.85 -32.49 14.81
CA SER A 146 39.83 -32.13 16.23
C SER A 146 38.40 -31.80 16.70
N GLU A 147 38.16 -31.90 18.00
CA GLU A 147 36.88 -31.50 18.60
C GLU A 147 36.52 -30.03 18.30
N GLU A 148 37.52 -29.15 18.27
CA GLU A 148 37.36 -27.73 17.90
C GLU A 148 36.87 -27.56 16.45
N GLN A 149 37.44 -28.32 15.50
CA GLN A 149 37.00 -28.30 14.10
C GLN A 149 35.58 -28.86 13.95
N ILE A 150 35.25 -29.94 14.65
CA ILE A 150 33.89 -30.50 14.66
C ILE A 150 32.88 -29.48 15.22
N ASN A 151 33.24 -28.79 16.30
CA ASN A 151 32.40 -27.75 16.90
C ASN A 151 32.21 -26.56 15.96
N THR A 152 33.26 -26.17 15.23
CA THR A 152 33.20 -25.11 14.21
C THR A 152 32.21 -25.46 13.10
N LEU A 153 32.31 -26.67 12.53
CA LEU A 153 31.39 -27.15 11.50
C LEU A 153 29.94 -27.22 12.02
N ARG A 154 29.74 -27.71 13.26
CA ARG A 154 28.41 -27.76 13.89
C ARG A 154 27.80 -26.38 14.07
N ASN A 155 28.60 -25.39 14.48
CA ASN A 155 28.14 -24.01 14.64
C ASN A 155 27.73 -23.39 13.31
N ILE A 156 28.53 -23.59 12.25
CA ILE A 156 28.19 -23.13 10.89
C ILE A 156 26.89 -23.78 10.41
N GLN A 157 26.76 -25.11 10.53
CA GLN A 157 25.53 -25.82 10.15
C GLN A 157 24.31 -25.33 10.92
N THR A 158 24.45 -25.07 12.22
CA THR A 158 23.35 -24.54 13.05
C THR A 158 22.87 -23.18 12.53
N ARG A 159 23.79 -22.30 12.12
CA ARG A 159 23.45 -20.99 11.53
C ARG A 159 22.79 -21.14 10.15
N ILE A 160 23.27 -22.06 9.32
CA ILE A 160 22.65 -22.41 8.03
C ILE A 160 21.19 -22.82 8.23
N ASP A 161 20.93 -23.74 9.16
CA ASP A 161 19.58 -24.23 9.47
C ASP A 161 18.68 -23.12 10.00
N GLN A 162 19.21 -22.23 10.84
CA GLN A 162 18.48 -21.06 11.35
C GLN A 162 18.08 -20.12 10.22
N ASN A 163 19.01 -19.77 9.32
CA ASN A 163 18.73 -18.87 8.19
C ASN A 163 17.69 -19.49 7.26
N GLN A 164 17.77 -20.78 6.97
CA GLN A 164 16.79 -21.47 6.14
C GLN A 164 15.38 -21.44 6.74
N ARG A 165 15.26 -21.62 8.07
CA ARG A 165 13.97 -21.50 8.77
C ARG A 165 13.41 -20.09 8.68
N GLN A 166 14.24 -19.07 8.90
CA GLN A 166 13.81 -17.67 8.81
C GLN A 166 13.36 -17.28 7.40
N ILE A 167 14.11 -17.71 6.37
CA ILE A 167 13.73 -17.51 4.96
C ILE A 167 12.34 -18.11 4.67
N ASN A 168 12.08 -19.32 5.16
CA ASN A 168 10.77 -19.97 4.97
C ASN A 168 9.64 -19.23 5.70
N ILE A 169 9.89 -18.73 6.91
CA ILE A 169 8.91 -17.89 7.64
C ILE A 169 8.57 -16.64 6.84
N ILE A 170 9.58 -15.92 6.35
CA ILE A 170 9.40 -14.70 5.56
C ILE A 170 8.66 -14.99 4.25
N ARG A 171 8.99 -16.09 3.57
CA ARG A 171 8.28 -16.51 2.35
C ARG A 171 6.79 -16.73 2.60
N ASN A 172 6.44 -17.40 3.71
CA ASN A 172 5.05 -17.61 4.11
C ASN A 172 4.35 -16.28 4.44
N GLN A 173 5.03 -15.34 5.10
CA GLN A 173 4.47 -14.01 5.39
C GLN A 173 4.15 -13.24 4.10
N ILE A 174 5.06 -13.24 3.11
CA ILE A 174 4.84 -12.59 1.82
C ILE A 174 3.64 -13.21 1.09
N GLN A 175 3.56 -14.54 1.03
CA GLN A 175 2.43 -15.25 0.39
C GLN A 175 1.09 -14.95 1.08
N ASN A 176 1.06 -14.94 2.40
CA ASN A 176 -0.16 -14.62 3.15
C ASN A 176 -0.60 -13.16 2.94
N ASN A 177 0.34 -12.23 2.77
CA ASN A 177 0.04 -10.82 2.47
C ASN A 177 -0.50 -10.62 1.04
N GLN A 178 -0.10 -11.47 0.09
CA GLN A 178 -0.61 -11.45 -1.29
C GLN A 178 -2.02 -12.08 -1.40
N ASN A 179 -2.30 -13.11 -0.58
CA ASN A 179 -3.56 -13.87 -0.63
C ASN A 179 -4.67 -13.33 0.27
N GLN A 180 -4.48 -12.18 0.95
CA GLN A 180 -5.58 -11.58 1.70
C GLN A 180 -6.69 -11.17 0.73
N PRO A 181 -7.90 -11.75 0.84
CA PRO A 181 -8.96 -11.46 -0.10
C PRO A 181 -9.28 -9.97 -0.08
N ASN A 182 -9.32 -9.37 -1.27
CA ASN A 182 -10.06 -8.13 -1.51
C ASN A 182 -11.53 -8.44 -1.21
N ASN A 183 -11.92 -8.33 0.06
CA ASN A 183 -13.21 -8.76 0.61
C ASN A 183 -14.44 -8.00 0.06
N HIS A 184 -14.31 -7.25 -1.03
CA HIS A 184 -15.37 -6.37 -1.51
C HIS A 184 -15.68 -6.50 -3.01
N ARG A 185 -15.32 -7.62 -3.66
CA ARG A 185 -15.78 -7.93 -5.03
C ARG A 185 -17.27 -8.34 -5.13
N ARG A 186 -18.09 -8.03 -4.12
CA ARG A 186 -19.55 -8.20 -4.14
C ARG A 186 -20.23 -6.98 -3.56
N ARG A 187 -20.67 -6.08 -4.44
CA ARG A 187 -22.02 -5.51 -4.47
C ARG A 187 -22.16 -4.61 -5.69
#